data_AF-A0A4R6G0Y1-F1
#
_entry.id   AF-A0A4R6G0Y1-F1
#
_cell.length_a   1.000
_cell.length_b   1.000
_cell.length_c   1.000
_cell.angle_alpha   90.00
_cell.angle_beta   90.00
_cell.angle_gamma   90.00
#
_symmetry.space_group_name_H-M   'P 1'
#
loop_
_entity.id
_entity.type
_entity.pdbx_description
1 polymer ?
#
loop_
_entity_poly.entity_id
_entity_poly.type
_entity_poly.pdbx_seq_one_letter_code
_entity_poly.pdbx_strand_id
1 'polypeptide(L)'
;MKNTLLVLSLLITVNSYCQKQLVVAENKPSHIFHKDLNEKLSHLNLEDLRVSEDKKIRIWRQNEILTFGESVEITYYVSQGEKTISETYTLQKKFNLDSLQARIPGLNFFKNKEERSKIDEYPLTIEINTSEAYHQFSGYGSKELNEIVLDSYEQFSSKSLRNRFINHLPQGNYRIGMGVISVDHLIGDAEEKTDFYKKVIQDAESELQISQETPATEFPMIFINEKPANFKSINLLNTSTMESYRILPETPTIRAIYGEKGRNGVILINTK
;
A
#
# COMPACT_ATOMS: atom_id res chain seq x y z
N MET A 1 9.41 23.51 -74.89
CA MET A 1 9.87 24.24 -73.68
C MET A 1 8.69 24.41 -72.73
N LYS A 2 8.83 23.89 -71.50
CA LYS A 2 8.04 24.15 -70.26
C LYS A 2 6.57 23.67 -70.30
N ASN A 3 6.22 22.49 -69.79
CA ASN A 3 6.15 22.07 -68.37
C ASN A 3 5.56 23.14 -67.44
N THR A 4 4.28 23.01 -67.10
CA THR A 4 3.79 23.37 -65.77
C THR A 4 2.70 22.39 -65.34
N LEU A 5 3.19 21.36 -64.65
CA LEU A 5 2.48 20.38 -63.85
C LEU A 5 1.71 21.13 -62.75
N LEU A 6 0.38 21.14 -62.82
CA LEU A 6 -0.47 21.65 -61.74
C LEU A 6 -0.50 20.57 -60.64
N VAL A 7 0.55 20.53 -59.82
CA VAL A 7 0.55 19.77 -58.57
C VAL A 7 -0.35 20.55 -57.61
N LEU A 8 -1.63 20.18 -57.60
CA LEU A 8 -2.54 20.57 -56.55
C LEU A 8 -2.04 19.92 -55.26
N SER A 9 -1.26 20.68 -54.49
CA SER A 9 -0.81 20.30 -53.16
C SER A 9 -2.02 20.14 -52.27
N LEU A 10 -2.51 18.91 -52.16
CA LEU A 10 -3.43 18.46 -51.14
C LEU A 10 -2.69 18.61 -49.80
N LEU A 11 -2.73 19.80 -49.22
CA LEU A 11 -2.47 20.02 -47.80
C LEU A 11 -3.60 19.33 -47.03
N ILE A 12 -3.52 18.00 -46.96
CA ILE A 12 -4.16 17.26 -45.88
C ILE A 12 -3.40 17.70 -44.64
N THR A 13 -3.87 18.77 -44.00
CA THR A 13 -3.69 18.93 -42.56
C THR A 13 -4.45 17.76 -41.96
N VAL A 14 -3.77 16.63 -41.78
CA VAL A 14 -4.17 15.61 -40.83
C VAL A 14 -4.00 16.30 -39.48
N ASN A 15 -5.03 17.06 -39.15
CA ASN A 15 -5.39 17.44 -37.82
C ASN A 15 -5.48 16.13 -37.06
N SER A 16 -4.39 15.70 -36.44
CA SER A 16 -4.32 14.60 -35.48
C SER A 16 -5.13 14.98 -34.23
N TYR A 17 -6.41 15.28 -34.42
CA TYR A 17 -7.41 15.52 -33.38
C TYR A 17 -7.82 14.16 -32.86
N CYS A 18 -6.99 13.56 -32.01
CA CYS A 18 -7.46 12.60 -31.01
C CYS A 18 -6.38 12.16 -30.02
N GLN A 19 -5.18 12.75 -30.03
CA GLN A 19 -4.18 12.37 -29.04
C GLN A 19 -4.27 13.30 -27.84
N LYS A 20 -4.71 12.73 -26.71
CA LYS A 20 -4.73 13.37 -25.40
C LYS A 20 -3.37 14.01 -25.12
N GLN A 21 -3.36 15.28 -24.71
CA GLN A 21 -2.12 15.98 -24.41
C GLN A 21 -1.47 15.38 -23.16
N LEU A 22 -0.20 14.98 -23.26
CA LEU A 22 0.59 14.51 -22.13
C LEU A 22 1.33 15.69 -21.47
N VAL A 23 1.07 15.95 -20.20
CA VAL A 23 1.70 17.03 -19.43
C VAL A 23 2.36 16.46 -18.18
N VAL A 24 3.66 16.22 -18.24
CA VAL A 24 4.46 15.76 -17.09
C VAL A 24 5.30 16.91 -16.57
N ALA A 25 5.31 17.14 -15.26
CA ALA A 25 6.14 18.19 -14.68
C ALA A 25 7.63 17.94 -14.90
N GLU A 26 8.38 18.99 -15.23
CA GLU A 26 9.82 18.95 -15.48
C GLU A 26 10.62 18.93 -14.16
N ASN A 27 10.37 17.92 -13.32
CA ASN A 27 11.10 17.69 -12.08
C ASN A 27 11.54 16.22 -11.95
N LYS A 28 12.62 15.99 -11.21
CA LYS A 28 13.22 14.65 -11.08
C LYS A 28 12.24 13.60 -10.54
N PRO A 29 11.46 13.84 -9.47
CA PRO A 29 10.46 12.88 -8.99
C PRO A 29 9.44 12.49 -10.06
N SER A 30 8.95 13.45 -10.82
CA SER A 30 7.94 13.21 -11.86
C SER A 30 8.51 12.37 -13.00
N HIS A 31 9.75 12.66 -13.44
CA HIS A 31 10.42 11.84 -14.45
C HIS A 31 10.68 10.40 -13.99
N ILE A 32 11.13 10.21 -12.75
CA ILE A 32 11.35 8.87 -12.19
C ILE A 32 10.02 8.11 -12.12
N PHE A 33 8.99 8.73 -11.56
CA PHE A 33 7.67 8.10 -11.48
C PHE A 33 7.13 7.74 -12.85
N HIS A 34 7.22 8.65 -13.82
CA HIS A 34 6.72 8.42 -15.19
C HIS A 34 7.44 7.25 -15.86
N LYS A 35 8.76 7.16 -15.69
CA LYS A 35 9.57 6.07 -16.23
C LYS A 35 9.14 4.70 -15.68
N ASP A 36 8.83 4.64 -14.40
CA ASP A 36 8.48 3.40 -13.70
C ASP A 36 6.97 3.09 -13.76
N LEU A 37 6.16 3.98 -14.35
CA LEU A 37 4.70 3.91 -14.29
C LEU A 37 4.14 2.61 -14.88
N ASN A 38 4.62 2.18 -16.06
CA ASN A 38 4.11 0.96 -16.71
C ASN A 38 4.29 -0.28 -15.82
N GLU A 39 5.45 -0.40 -15.20
CA GLU A 39 5.76 -1.49 -14.28
C GLU A 39 4.85 -1.45 -13.06
N LYS A 40 4.67 -0.26 -12.45
CA LYS A 40 3.78 -0.06 -11.31
C LYS A 40 2.33 -0.42 -11.63
N LEU A 41 1.82 0.03 -12.78
CA LEU A 41 0.47 -0.30 -13.23
C LEU A 41 0.29 -1.82 -13.39
N SER A 42 1.27 -2.50 -14.00
CA SER A 42 1.24 -3.95 -14.16
C SER A 42 1.30 -4.68 -12.81
N HIS A 43 2.18 -4.27 -11.90
CA HIS A 43 2.34 -4.91 -10.58
C HIS A 43 1.11 -4.77 -9.68
N LEU A 44 0.34 -3.71 -9.87
CA LEU A 44 -0.85 -3.39 -9.08
C LEU A 44 -2.15 -3.66 -9.83
N ASN A 45 -2.07 -4.19 -11.06
CA ASN A 45 -3.22 -4.42 -11.94
C ASN A 45 -4.12 -3.18 -12.08
N LEU A 46 -3.50 -2.03 -12.32
CA LEU A 46 -4.19 -0.74 -12.45
C LEU A 46 -4.33 -0.32 -13.91
N GLU A 47 -5.44 0.32 -14.22
CA GLU A 47 -5.68 0.94 -15.51
C GLU A 47 -4.66 2.06 -15.81
N ASP A 48 -4.23 2.16 -17.06
CA ASP A 48 -3.41 3.27 -17.54
C ASP A 48 -4.28 4.50 -17.86
N LEU A 49 -4.18 5.52 -17.00
CA LEU A 49 -4.94 6.75 -17.17
C LEU A 49 -4.52 7.57 -18.40
N ARG A 50 -3.33 7.36 -18.97
CA ARG A 50 -2.86 8.12 -20.15
C ARG A 50 -3.69 7.82 -21.39
N VAL A 51 -4.25 6.61 -21.47
CA VAL A 51 -5.06 6.13 -22.60
C VAL A 51 -6.54 5.94 -22.23
N SER A 52 -6.89 6.12 -20.95
CA SER A 52 -8.27 6.03 -20.47
C SER A 52 -9.13 7.19 -20.97
N GLU A 53 -10.39 6.90 -21.31
CA GLU A 53 -11.41 7.90 -21.63
C GLU A 53 -12.06 8.51 -20.37
N ASP A 54 -11.96 7.83 -19.24
CA ASP A 54 -12.63 8.22 -17.99
C ASP A 54 -11.93 9.40 -17.33
N LYS A 55 -12.71 10.40 -16.89
CA LYS A 55 -12.19 11.45 -16.02
C LYS A 55 -11.87 10.86 -14.65
N LYS A 56 -10.58 10.83 -14.29
CA LYS A 56 -10.08 10.23 -13.05
C LYS A 56 -8.94 11.06 -12.47
N ILE A 57 -8.85 11.10 -11.14
CA ILE A 57 -7.66 11.59 -10.43
C ILE A 57 -7.11 10.42 -9.62
N ARG A 58 -5.80 10.16 -9.70
CA ARG A 58 -5.14 9.14 -8.89
C ARG A 58 -4.02 9.76 -8.08
N ILE A 59 -4.08 9.56 -6.76
CA ILE A 59 -3.07 10.03 -5.82
C ILE A 59 -2.29 8.82 -5.28
N TRP A 60 -1.00 8.79 -5.58
CA TRP A 60 -0.08 7.74 -5.18
C TRP A 60 0.69 8.11 -3.93
N ARG A 61 0.64 7.21 -2.95
CA ARG A 61 1.47 7.22 -1.74
C ARG A 61 2.32 5.95 -1.71
N GLN A 62 3.16 5.84 -0.67
CA GLN A 62 4.14 4.77 -0.52
C GLN A 62 3.53 3.36 -0.49
N ASN A 63 2.30 3.20 0.03
CA ASN A 63 1.61 1.91 0.18
C ASN A 63 0.10 2.01 -0.02
N GLU A 64 -0.34 3.09 -0.64
CA GLU A 64 -1.74 3.40 -0.85
C GLU A 64 -1.91 4.23 -2.12
N ILE A 65 -3.03 4.01 -2.79
CA ILE A 65 -3.46 4.77 -3.96
C ILE A 65 -4.91 5.14 -3.78
N LEU A 66 -5.21 6.44 -3.84
CA LEU A 66 -6.57 6.96 -3.88
C LEU A 66 -6.95 7.24 -5.34
N THR A 67 -8.00 6.63 -5.84
CA THR A 67 -8.54 6.90 -7.18
C THR A 67 -9.91 7.55 -7.04
N PHE A 68 -10.09 8.72 -7.65
CA PHE A 68 -11.34 9.47 -7.71
C PHE A 68 -11.86 9.43 -9.14
N GLY A 69 -12.99 8.78 -9.37
CA GLY A 69 -13.70 8.75 -10.65
C GLY A 69 -15.22 8.79 -10.40
N GLU A 70 -15.98 7.92 -11.07
CA GLU A 70 -17.40 7.71 -10.76
C GLU A 70 -17.61 7.25 -9.31
N SER A 71 -16.70 6.40 -8.83
CA SER A 71 -16.55 6.01 -7.43
C SER A 71 -15.18 6.42 -6.90
N VAL A 72 -15.07 6.47 -5.57
CA VAL A 72 -13.76 6.58 -4.90
C VAL A 72 -13.26 5.19 -4.60
N GLU A 73 -12.02 4.90 -4.97
CA GLU A 73 -11.36 3.63 -4.71
C GLU A 73 -10.09 3.85 -3.90
N ILE A 74 -9.81 2.95 -2.96
CA ILE A 74 -8.58 2.95 -2.19
C ILE A 74 -7.88 1.62 -2.42
N THR A 75 -6.71 1.65 -3.05
CA THR A 75 -5.87 0.46 -3.23
C THR A 75 -4.74 0.50 -2.21
N TYR A 76 -4.70 -0.49 -1.33
CA TYR A 76 -3.56 -0.72 -0.44
C TYR A 76 -2.64 -1.78 -1.03
N TYR A 77 -1.34 -1.64 -0.79
CA TYR A 77 -0.37 -2.62 -1.26
C TYR A 77 0.85 -2.75 -0.35
N VAL A 78 1.37 -3.98 -0.28
CA VAL A 78 2.60 -4.36 0.42
C VAL A 78 3.46 -5.25 -0.47
N SER A 79 4.74 -5.39 -0.13
CA SER A 79 5.62 -6.37 -0.77
C SER A 79 6.08 -7.47 0.18
N GLN A 80 6.22 -8.68 -0.35
CA GLN A 80 6.78 -9.85 0.31
C GLN A 80 7.86 -10.43 -0.61
N GLY A 81 9.12 -10.06 -0.38
CA GLY A 81 10.19 -10.31 -1.34
C GLY A 81 9.91 -9.57 -2.65
N GLU A 82 9.89 -10.29 -3.78
CA GLU A 82 9.58 -9.75 -5.11
C GLU A 82 8.08 -9.68 -5.40
N LYS A 83 7.23 -10.30 -4.57
CA LYS A 83 5.79 -10.35 -4.77
C LYS A 83 5.13 -9.10 -4.20
N THR A 84 4.27 -8.46 -5.00
CA THR A 84 3.35 -7.42 -4.53
C THR A 84 1.98 -8.03 -4.23
N ILE A 85 1.41 -7.69 -3.08
CA ILE A 85 0.03 -8.03 -2.70
C ILE A 85 -0.73 -6.73 -2.55
N SER A 86 -1.89 -6.64 -3.17
CA SER A 86 -2.74 -5.45 -3.14
C SER A 86 -4.21 -5.81 -3.03
N GLU A 87 -5.00 -4.90 -2.48
CA GLU A 87 -6.46 -5.00 -2.40
C GLU A 87 -7.07 -3.62 -2.63
N THR A 88 -8.14 -3.56 -3.42
CA THR A 88 -8.85 -2.33 -3.77
C THR A 88 -10.23 -2.31 -3.12
N TYR A 89 -10.54 -1.22 -2.42
CA TYR A 89 -11.82 -0.97 -1.79
C TYR A 89 -12.57 0.14 -2.51
N THR A 90 -13.74 -0.18 -3.07
CA THR A 90 -14.63 0.81 -3.69
C THR A 90 -15.59 1.39 -2.65
N LEU A 91 -15.64 2.71 -2.54
CA LEU A 91 -16.48 3.44 -1.61
C LEU A 91 -17.75 3.93 -2.32
N GLN A 92 -18.91 3.72 -1.69
CA GLN A 92 -20.20 4.15 -2.23
C GLN A 92 -20.47 5.66 -2.11
N LYS A 93 -19.44 6.47 -1.79
CA LYS A 93 -19.59 7.90 -1.57
C LYS A 93 -19.41 8.66 -2.88
N LYS A 94 -20.40 9.49 -3.24
CA LYS A 94 -20.27 10.40 -4.38
C LYS A 94 -19.20 11.44 -4.09
N PHE A 95 -18.27 11.60 -5.02
CA PHE A 95 -17.22 12.60 -4.96
C PHE A 95 -17.39 13.58 -6.12
N ASN A 96 -17.29 14.88 -5.84
CA ASN A 96 -17.36 15.89 -6.90
C ASN A 96 -15.96 16.07 -7.51
N LEU A 97 -15.71 15.34 -8.58
CA LEU A 97 -14.44 15.37 -9.30
C LEU A 97 -14.12 16.78 -9.84
N ASP A 98 -15.12 17.50 -10.34
CA ASP A 98 -14.95 18.84 -10.90
C ASP A 98 -14.46 19.84 -9.83
N SER A 99 -14.94 19.71 -8.59
CA SER A 99 -14.50 20.55 -7.47
C SER A 99 -13.03 20.31 -7.12
N LEU A 100 -12.58 19.06 -7.18
CA LEU A 100 -11.17 18.72 -6.96
C LEU A 100 -10.31 19.23 -8.13
N GLN A 101 -10.76 19.01 -9.37
CA GLN A 101 -10.08 19.50 -10.57
C GLN A 101 -9.93 21.02 -10.57
N ALA A 102 -10.95 21.78 -10.14
CA ALA A 102 -10.87 23.24 -10.06
C ALA A 102 -9.83 23.75 -9.05
N ARG A 103 -9.57 22.99 -7.97
CA ARG A 103 -8.53 23.35 -6.98
C ARG A 103 -7.12 23.23 -7.57
N ILE A 104 -6.91 22.26 -8.46
CA ILE A 104 -5.57 21.85 -8.92
C ILE A 104 -4.83 22.94 -9.71
N PRO A 105 -5.42 23.65 -10.69
CA PRO A 105 -4.75 24.75 -11.40
C PRO A 105 -4.30 25.90 -10.48
N GLY A 106 -4.95 26.08 -9.32
CA GLY A 106 -4.57 27.08 -8.32
C GLY A 106 -3.38 26.69 -7.45
N LEU A 107 -2.91 25.44 -7.54
CA LEU A 107 -1.81 24.94 -6.73
C LEU A 107 -0.48 25.40 -7.36
N ASN A 108 0.32 26.13 -6.58
CA ASN A 108 1.64 26.60 -6.99
C ASN A 108 2.68 25.46 -7.02
N PHE A 109 2.34 24.30 -7.59
CA PHE A 109 3.24 23.15 -7.73
C PHE A 109 4.56 23.51 -8.43
N PHE A 110 4.53 24.52 -9.29
CA PHE A 110 5.63 24.87 -10.20
C PHE A 110 6.61 25.91 -9.64
N LYS A 111 6.35 26.51 -8.47
CA LYS A 111 7.17 27.65 -8.00
C LYS A 111 8.36 27.26 -7.14
N ASN A 112 8.31 26.12 -6.45
CA ASN A 112 9.42 25.71 -5.59
C ASN A 112 10.33 24.71 -6.31
N LYS A 113 11.29 25.25 -7.07
CA LYS A 113 12.43 24.48 -7.60
C LYS A 113 13.30 23.82 -6.50
N GLU A 114 13.09 24.19 -5.25
CA GLU A 114 13.80 23.67 -4.07
C GLU A 114 12.93 22.76 -3.20
N GLU A 115 12.16 21.83 -3.79
CA GLU A 115 11.66 20.69 -3.00
C GLU A 115 12.85 19.80 -2.63
N ARG A 116 13.51 20.14 -1.52
CA ARG A 116 14.58 19.33 -0.96
C ARG A 116 13.97 18.00 -0.53
N SER A 117 14.44 16.92 -1.15
CA SER A 117 14.14 15.57 -0.68
C SER A 117 14.52 15.49 0.79
N LYS A 118 13.54 15.21 1.66
CA LYS A 118 13.86 14.69 2.99
C LYS A 118 14.26 13.23 2.81
N ILE A 119 15.29 12.80 3.51
CA ILE A 119 15.93 11.48 3.35
C ILE A 119 14.91 10.33 3.48
N ASP A 120 13.80 10.55 4.20
CA ASP A 120 12.79 9.54 4.50
C ASP A 120 11.39 9.84 3.92
N GLU A 121 11.27 10.82 3.03
CA GLU A 121 9.96 11.18 2.47
C GLU A 121 9.72 10.47 1.14
N TYR A 122 8.56 9.83 0.99
CA TYR A 122 8.12 9.28 -0.28
C TYR A 122 7.42 10.40 -1.08
N PRO A 123 7.75 10.61 -2.37
CA PRO A 123 7.14 11.67 -3.13
C PRO A 123 5.64 11.36 -3.32
N LEU A 124 4.78 12.33 -3.00
CA LEU A 124 3.38 12.21 -3.39
C LEU A 124 3.28 12.42 -4.89
N THR A 125 2.57 11.55 -5.59
CA THR A 125 2.30 11.72 -7.02
C THR A 125 0.82 11.84 -7.29
N ILE A 126 0.42 12.79 -8.12
CA ILE A 126 -0.94 12.93 -8.63
C ILE A 126 -0.93 12.75 -10.14
N GLU A 127 -1.77 11.83 -10.61
CA GLU A 127 -2.17 11.68 -12.00
C GLU A 127 -3.58 12.28 -12.17
N ILE A 128 -3.81 13.03 -13.24
CA ILE A 128 -5.10 13.64 -13.56
C ILE A 128 -5.42 13.33 -15.00
N ASN A 129 -6.55 12.67 -15.20
CA ASN A 129 -7.08 12.38 -16.51
C ASN A 129 -8.32 13.24 -16.76
N THR A 130 -8.28 14.06 -17.80
CA THR A 130 -9.44 14.79 -18.33
C THR A 130 -9.83 14.23 -19.70
N SER A 131 -10.83 14.81 -20.36
CA SER A 131 -11.13 14.45 -21.76
C SER A 131 -10.06 14.90 -22.75
N GLU A 132 -9.25 15.91 -22.38
CA GLU A 132 -8.34 16.59 -23.31
C GLU A 132 -6.86 16.33 -23.01
N ALA A 133 -6.54 16.09 -21.73
CA ALA A 133 -5.17 16.00 -21.26
C ALA A 133 -4.99 14.97 -20.13
N TYR A 134 -3.79 14.42 -20.06
CA TYR A 134 -3.27 13.71 -18.92
C TYR A 134 -2.18 14.56 -18.27
N HIS A 135 -2.32 14.81 -16.98
CA HIS A 135 -1.34 15.54 -16.20
C HIS A 135 -0.72 14.65 -15.12
N GLN A 136 0.59 14.79 -14.89
CA GLN A 136 1.31 14.08 -13.84
C GLN A 136 2.25 15.02 -13.09
N PHE A 137 2.13 15.00 -11.75
CA PHE A 137 2.93 15.80 -10.85
C PHE A 137 3.40 14.96 -9.68
N SER A 138 4.70 14.99 -9.39
CA SER A 138 5.30 14.35 -8.23
C SER A 138 6.16 15.34 -7.44
N GLY A 139 6.10 15.29 -6.11
CA GLY A 139 6.84 16.20 -5.24
C GLY A 139 6.98 15.73 -3.79
N TYR A 140 7.89 16.37 -3.06
CA TYR A 140 8.13 16.15 -1.62
C TYR A 140 7.60 17.31 -0.80
N GLY A 141 6.90 17.03 0.30
CA GLY A 141 6.57 18.05 1.29
C GLY A 141 5.62 19.17 0.84
N SER A 142 4.90 19.04 -0.29
CA SER A 142 3.90 20.04 -0.68
C SER A 142 2.74 20.04 0.32
N LYS A 143 2.53 21.19 0.94
CA LYS A 143 1.46 21.40 1.92
C LYS A 143 0.09 21.23 1.25
N GLU A 144 -0.07 21.77 0.05
CA GLU A 144 -1.30 21.74 -0.72
C GLU A 144 -1.68 20.31 -1.15
N LEU A 145 -0.68 19.53 -1.58
CA LEU A 145 -0.83 18.11 -1.87
C LEU A 145 -1.29 17.32 -0.64
N ASN A 146 -0.67 17.60 0.52
CA ASN A 146 -1.04 16.96 1.77
C ASN A 146 -2.44 17.35 2.25
N GLU A 147 -2.86 18.61 2.07
CA GLU A 147 -4.22 19.06 2.42
C GLU A 147 -5.28 18.30 1.61
N ILE A 148 -5.09 18.13 0.30
CA ILE A 148 -6.01 17.34 -0.55
C ILE A 148 -6.11 15.90 -0.03
N VAL A 149 -4.99 15.30 0.35
CA VAL A 149 -4.95 13.94 0.91
C VAL A 149 -5.66 13.90 2.26
N LEU A 150 -5.37 14.82 3.19
CA LEU A 150 -5.98 14.85 4.51
C LEU A 150 -7.50 15.04 4.46
N ASP A 151 -7.98 15.99 3.64
CA ASP A 151 -9.40 16.23 3.37
C ASP A 151 -10.09 14.94 2.89
N SER A 152 -9.37 14.13 2.10
CA SER A 152 -9.87 12.85 1.60
C SER A 152 -9.92 11.80 2.72
N TYR A 153 -8.88 11.69 3.55
CA TYR A 153 -8.77 10.66 4.59
C TYR A 153 -9.84 10.77 5.69
N GLU A 154 -10.11 12.00 6.17
CA GLU A 154 -11.13 12.22 7.20
C GLU A 154 -12.50 11.73 6.77
N GLN A 155 -12.75 11.69 5.46
CA GLN A 155 -14.02 11.32 4.87
C GLN A 155 -14.23 9.83 4.64
N PHE A 156 -13.17 9.00 4.66
CA PHE A 156 -13.23 7.63 4.13
C PHE A 156 -12.85 6.53 5.13
N SER A 157 -12.67 6.86 6.42
CA SER A 157 -12.30 5.89 7.46
C SER A 157 -11.08 5.01 7.09
N SER A 158 -10.12 5.58 6.37
CA SER A 158 -8.99 4.86 5.76
C SER A 158 -8.19 4.00 6.74
N LYS A 159 -8.10 4.41 8.02
CA LYS A 159 -7.48 3.59 9.07
C LYS A 159 -8.16 2.23 9.24
N SER A 160 -9.49 2.18 9.21
CA SER A 160 -10.26 0.93 9.32
C SER A 160 -10.04 0.03 8.11
N LEU A 161 -10.05 0.60 6.90
CA LEU A 161 -9.79 -0.14 5.66
C LEU A 161 -8.37 -0.69 5.61
N ARG A 162 -7.38 0.12 6.01
CA ARG A 162 -5.99 -0.34 6.13
C ARG A 162 -5.86 -1.50 7.13
N ASN A 163 -6.52 -1.41 8.28
CA ASN A 163 -6.48 -2.50 9.26
C ASN A 163 -7.15 -3.76 8.72
N ARG A 164 -8.27 -3.62 8.00
CA ARG A 164 -8.93 -4.74 7.31
C ARG A 164 -7.98 -5.40 6.31
N PHE A 165 -7.34 -4.62 5.45
CA PHE A 165 -6.34 -5.13 4.49
C PHE A 165 -5.23 -5.90 5.20
N ILE A 166 -4.63 -5.32 6.24
CA ILE A 166 -3.55 -5.98 7.01
C ILE A 166 -4.03 -7.28 7.64
N ASN A 167 -5.24 -7.30 8.20
CA ASN A 167 -5.82 -8.51 8.81
C ASN A 167 -6.18 -9.59 7.78
N HIS A 168 -6.34 -9.25 6.50
CA HIS A 168 -6.54 -10.24 5.43
C HIS A 168 -5.23 -10.74 4.81
N LEU A 169 -4.08 -10.14 5.16
CA LEU A 169 -2.80 -10.62 4.68
C LEU A 169 -2.51 -12.03 5.23
N PRO A 170 -1.96 -12.94 4.41
CA PRO A 170 -1.44 -14.21 4.91
C PRO A 170 -0.37 -13.99 5.99
N GLN A 171 -0.13 -14.99 6.83
CA GLN A 171 0.97 -14.93 7.80
C GLN A 171 2.31 -14.70 7.08
N GLY A 172 3.13 -13.79 7.62
CA GLY A 172 4.44 -13.47 7.05
C GLY A 172 4.94 -12.06 7.39
N ASN A 173 6.12 -11.76 6.87
CA ASN A 173 6.72 -10.43 6.97
C ASN A 173 6.53 -9.67 5.66
N TYR A 174 6.04 -8.43 5.75
CA TYR A 174 5.77 -7.58 4.61
C TYR A 174 6.49 -6.24 4.74
N ARG A 175 6.97 -5.70 3.62
CA ARG A 175 7.54 -4.35 3.60
C ARG A 175 6.43 -3.35 3.30
N ILE A 176 6.39 -2.30 4.13
CA ILE A 176 5.55 -1.11 3.97
C ILE A 176 6.52 0.07 3.91
N GLY A 177 6.89 0.46 2.69
CA GLY A 177 7.90 1.47 2.49
C GLY A 177 9.26 1.01 3.01
N MET A 178 9.81 1.79 3.94
CA MET A 178 11.06 1.45 4.65
C MET A 178 10.81 0.56 5.88
N GLY A 179 9.56 0.41 6.30
CA GLY A 179 9.18 -0.39 7.46
C GLY A 179 8.90 -1.85 7.09
N VAL A 180 8.84 -2.69 8.13
CA VAL A 180 8.40 -4.08 8.04
C VAL A 180 7.25 -4.28 9.00
N ILE A 181 6.19 -4.94 8.55
CA ILE A 181 5.12 -5.45 9.40
C ILE A 181 5.22 -6.98 9.46
N SER A 182 5.02 -7.53 10.65
CA SER A 182 4.85 -8.96 10.86
C SER A 182 3.36 -9.22 11.03
N VAL A 183 2.83 -10.14 10.24
CA VAL A 183 1.43 -10.57 10.25
C VAL A 183 1.42 -12.01 10.72
N ASP A 184 0.66 -12.29 11.77
CA ASP A 184 0.39 -13.65 12.24
C ASP A 184 -1.11 -13.82 12.50
N HIS A 185 -1.55 -15.07 12.59
CA HIS A 185 -2.94 -15.45 12.83
C HIS A 185 -3.00 -16.75 13.62
N LEU A 186 -4.03 -16.94 14.43
CA LEU A 186 -4.35 -18.29 14.89
C LEU A 186 -4.82 -19.13 13.69
N ILE A 187 -4.56 -20.43 13.77
CA ILE A 187 -5.06 -21.41 12.81
C ILE A 187 -6.58 -21.52 12.94
N GLY A 188 -7.28 -21.51 11.79
CA GLY A 188 -8.72 -21.50 11.75
C GLY A 188 -9.35 -22.78 12.33
N ASP A 189 -10.62 -22.70 12.73
CA ASP A 189 -11.33 -23.83 13.35
C ASP A 189 -11.59 -25.01 12.41
N ALA A 190 -11.60 -24.76 11.10
CA ALA A 190 -11.73 -25.80 10.09
C ALA A 190 -10.41 -26.56 9.80
N GLU A 191 -9.27 -26.04 10.24
CA GLU A 191 -7.96 -26.64 9.99
C GLU A 191 -7.57 -27.64 11.09
N GLU A 192 -6.85 -28.70 10.72
CA GLU A 192 -6.36 -29.69 11.69
C GLU A 192 -5.29 -29.08 12.60
N LYS A 193 -5.49 -29.24 13.91
CA LYS A 193 -4.62 -28.71 14.96
C LYS A 193 -3.99 -29.86 15.75
N THR A 194 -2.67 -29.81 15.89
CA THR A 194 -1.91 -30.72 16.76
C THR A 194 -2.28 -30.51 18.22
N ASP A 195 -2.07 -31.53 19.03
CA ASP A 195 -2.35 -31.45 20.47
C ASP A 195 -1.45 -30.42 21.17
N PHE A 196 -0.20 -30.28 20.70
CA PHE A 196 0.71 -29.26 21.22
C PHE A 196 0.22 -27.85 20.89
N TYR A 197 -0.20 -27.61 19.65
CA TYR A 197 -0.79 -26.33 19.27
C TYR A 197 -1.98 -25.96 20.15
N LYS A 198 -2.94 -26.87 20.32
CA LYS A 198 -4.13 -26.64 21.17
C LYS A 198 -3.73 -26.23 22.59
N LYS A 199 -2.75 -26.92 23.17
CA LYS A 199 -2.22 -26.62 24.51
C LYS A 199 -1.63 -25.21 24.58
N VAL A 200 -0.74 -24.87 23.65
CA VAL A 200 -0.09 -23.55 23.64
C VAL A 200 -1.10 -22.43 23.43
N ILE A 201 -2.09 -22.62 22.55
CA ILE A 201 -3.14 -21.62 22.34
C ILE A 201 -3.97 -21.42 23.59
N GLN A 202 -4.40 -22.50 24.26
CA GLN A 202 -5.18 -22.39 25.49
C GLN A 202 -4.45 -21.54 26.56
N ASP A 203 -3.15 -21.79 26.74
CA ASP A 203 -2.34 -21.02 27.70
C ASP A 203 -2.16 -19.56 27.21
N ALA A 204 -1.94 -19.35 25.91
CA ALA A 204 -1.77 -18.02 25.33
C ALA A 204 -3.05 -17.17 25.39
N GLU A 205 -4.22 -17.75 25.16
CA GLU A 205 -5.52 -17.10 25.32
C GLU A 205 -5.70 -16.61 26.77
N SER A 206 -5.31 -17.44 27.75
CA SER A 206 -5.42 -17.09 29.17
C SER A 206 -4.39 -16.04 29.61
N GLU A 207 -3.14 -16.16 29.18
CA GLU A 207 -2.03 -15.34 29.68
C GLU A 207 -1.82 -14.06 28.87
N LEU A 208 -2.09 -14.09 27.57
CA LEU A 208 -1.83 -12.98 26.64
C LEU A 208 -3.13 -12.36 26.08
N GLN A 209 -4.29 -12.92 26.41
CA GLN A 209 -5.60 -12.42 25.96
C GLN A 209 -5.74 -12.36 24.44
N ILE A 210 -5.11 -13.30 23.73
CA ILE A 210 -5.26 -13.44 22.28
C ILE A 210 -6.49 -14.25 21.92
N SER A 211 -7.02 -14.06 20.71
CA SER A 211 -8.14 -14.82 20.13
C SER A 211 -8.07 -14.78 18.60
N GLN A 212 -9.05 -15.38 17.93
CA GLN A 212 -9.17 -15.31 16.45
C GLN A 212 -9.42 -13.88 15.95
N GLU A 213 -9.94 -13.00 16.80
CA GLU A 213 -10.24 -11.60 16.51
C GLU A 213 -9.05 -10.67 16.79
N THR A 214 -7.96 -11.19 17.37
CA THR A 214 -6.74 -10.39 17.62
C THR A 214 -6.22 -9.83 16.29
N PRO A 215 -5.95 -8.51 16.21
CA PRO A 215 -5.39 -7.91 15.00
C PRO A 215 -4.07 -8.59 14.60
N ALA A 216 -3.86 -8.79 13.30
CA ALA A 216 -2.78 -9.64 12.81
C ALA A 216 -1.36 -9.13 13.15
N THR A 217 -1.25 -7.85 13.51
CA THR A 217 0.01 -7.20 13.95
C THR A 217 0.15 -7.12 15.47
N GLU A 218 -0.81 -7.67 16.22
CA GLU A 218 -0.90 -7.60 17.68
C GLU A 218 -0.68 -8.97 18.35
N PHE A 219 -0.39 -10.02 17.58
CA PHE A 219 0.06 -11.30 18.12
C PHE A 219 1.43 -11.20 18.83
N PRO A 220 1.70 -12.09 19.80
CA PRO A 220 2.97 -12.15 20.51
C PRO A 220 4.11 -12.57 19.58
N MET A 221 5.34 -12.25 20.00
CA MET A 221 6.52 -12.77 19.32
C MET A 221 6.72 -14.24 19.66
N ILE A 222 6.98 -15.09 18.66
CA ILE A 222 7.18 -16.53 18.87
C ILE A 222 8.62 -16.90 18.51
N PHE A 223 9.26 -17.68 19.38
CA PHE A 223 10.55 -18.30 19.11
C PHE A 223 10.47 -19.81 19.30
N ILE A 224 11.01 -20.55 18.32
CA ILE A 224 11.24 -21.99 18.41
C ILE A 224 12.76 -22.20 18.30
N ASN A 225 13.39 -22.73 19.34
CA ASN A 225 14.85 -22.91 19.44
C ASN A 225 15.60 -21.60 19.11
N GLU A 226 15.20 -20.52 19.78
CA GLU A 226 15.75 -19.16 19.61
C GLU A 226 15.56 -18.53 18.22
N LYS A 227 14.86 -19.20 17.30
CA LYS A 227 14.57 -18.69 15.96
C LYS A 227 13.15 -18.13 15.88
N PRO A 228 12.95 -16.95 15.27
CA PRO A 228 11.61 -16.39 15.06
C PRO A 228 10.71 -17.38 14.31
N ALA A 229 9.48 -17.51 14.80
CA ALA A 229 8.47 -18.41 14.27
C ALA A 229 7.08 -17.73 14.26
N ASN A 230 6.06 -18.49 13.87
CA ASN A 230 4.66 -18.07 13.84
C ASN A 230 3.76 -19.19 14.35
N PHE A 231 2.46 -18.93 14.47
CA PHE A 231 1.50 -19.94 14.95
C PHE A 231 1.40 -21.16 14.03
N LYS A 232 1.59 -21.01 12.71
CA LYS A 232 1.68 -22.17 11.81
C LYS A 232 2.85 -23.09 12.16
N SER A 233 4.01 -22.54 12.49
CA SER A 233 5.17 -23.33 12.91
C SER A 233 4.92 -24.11 14.19
N ILE A 234 4.17 -23.55 15.15
CA ILE A 234 3.78 -24.27 16.38
C ILE A 234 2.95 -25.51 16.02
N ASN A 235 2.06 -25.41 15.02
CA ASN A 235 1.21 -26.52 14.59
C ASN A 235 1.93 -27.62 13.81
N LEU A 236 3.23 -27.46 13.55
CA LEU A 236 4.06 -28.52 12.99
C LEU A 236 4.73 -29.38 14.08
N LEU A 237 4.59 -28.98 15.35
CA LEU A 237 5.24 -29.63 16.49
C LEU A 237 4.30 -30.61 17.19
N ASN A 238 4.88 -31.65 17.78
CA ASN A 238 4.17 -32.63 18.60
C ASN A 238 4.67 -32.57 20.04
N THR A 239 3.79 -32.84 21.02
CA THR A 239 4.15 -32.83 22.44
C THR A 239 5.32 -33.77 22.76
N SER A 240 5.47 -34.87 22.03
CA SER A 240 6.56 -35.84 22.21
C SER A 240 7.95 -35.28 21.88
N THR A 241 8.05 -34.32 20.95
CA THR A 241 9.30 -33.69 20.51
C THR A 241 9.68 -32.47 21.35
N MET A 242 8.84 -32.10 22.32
CA MET A 242 9.04 -30.90 23.12
C MET A 242 9.91 -31.12 24.34
N GLU A 243 10.84 -30.19 24.58
CA GLU A 243 11.59 -30.11 25.83
C GLU A 243 10.86 -29.17 26.81
N SER A 244 10.57 -27.93 26.39
CA SER A 244 9.87 -26.96 27.21
C SER A 244 9.20 -25.87 26.36
N TYR A 245 8.24 -25.16 26.94
CA TYR A 245 7.76 -23.89 26.42
C TYR A 245 7.41 -22.95 27.58
N ARG A 246 7.40 -21.65 27.30
CA ARG A 246 7.05 -20.58 28.24
C ARG A 246 6.26 -19.50 27.52
N ILE A 247 5.25 -18.99 28.18
CA ILE A 247 4.50 -17.80 27.77
C ILE A 247 4.91 -16.68 28.70
N LEU A 248 5.26 -15.55 28.10
CA LEU A 248 5.79 -14.39 28.81
C LEU A 248 4.89 -13.20 28.48
N PRO A 249 3.99 -12.81 29.40
CA PRO A 249 3.19 -11.61 29.26
C PRO A 249 4.04 -10.35 29.09
N GLU A 250 3.44 -9.30 28.52
CA GLU A 250 4.09 -8.01 28.42
C GLU A 250 4.47 -7.51 29.82
N THR A 251 5.75 -7.17 29.97
CA THR A 251 6.28 -6.46 31.14
C THR A 251 7.41 -5.53 30.67
N PRO A 252 7.80 -4.53 31.47
CA PRO A 252 8.95 -3.68 31.17
C PRO A 252 10.24 -4.49 30.92
N THR A 253 10.44 -5.59 31.64
CA THR A 253 11.60 -6.48 31.45
C THR A 253 11.56 -7.19 30.10
N ILE A 254 10.40 -7.70 29.69
CA ILE A 254 10.23 -8.33 28.37
C ILE A 254 10.48 -7.32 27.25
N ARG A 255 9.94 -6.10 27.37
CA ARG A 255 10.22 -5.03 26.40
C ARG A 255 11.70 -4.60 26.39
N ALA A 256 12.39 -4.64 27.52
CA ALA A 256 13.82 -4.34 27.57
C ALA A 256 14.67 -5.38 26.83
N ILE A 257 14.26 -6.66 26.87
CA ILE A 257 14.98 -7.77 26.21
C ILE A 257 14.64 -7.85 24.72
N TYR A 258 13.35 -7.78 24.37
CA TYR A 258 12.86 -8.05 23.01
C TYR A 258 12.48 -6.77 22.23
N GLY A 259 12.62 -5.61 22.85
CA GLY A 259 12.28 -4.32 22.27
C GLY A 259 10.77 -4.16 22.03
N GLU A 260 10.44 -3.31 21.07
CA GLU A 260 9.04 -2.99 20.72
C GLU A 260 8.26 -4.20 20.20
N LYS A 261 8.96 -5.24 19.69
CA LYS A 261 8.33 -6.50 19.27
C LYS A 261 7.81 -7.33 20.45
N GLY A 262 8.32 -7.12 21.65
CA GLY A 262 7.86 -7.81 22.87
C GLY A 262 6.63 -7.18 23.55
N ARG A 263 6.06 -6.11 22.98
CA ARG A 263 4.95 -5.37 23.59
C ARG A 263 3.63 -6.16 23.67
N ASN A 264 3.53 -7.29 22.96
CA ASN A 264 2.36 -8.16 23.00
C ASN A 264 2.66 -9.48 23.73
N GLY A 265 3.78 -9.53 24.46
CA GLY A 265 4.30 -10.76 25.06
C GLY A 265 5.13 -11.61 24.09
N VAL A 266 5.66 -12.70 24.62
CA VAL A 266 6.58 -13.60 23.93
C VAL A 266 6.26 -15.06 24.27
N ILE A 267 6.27 -15.93 23.26
CA ILE A 267 6.16 -17.37 23.40
C ILE A 267 7.53 -17.97 23.06
N LEU A 268 8.12 -18.70 24.00
CA LEU A 268 9.40 -19.38 23.84
C LEU A 268 9.17 -20.88 23.83
N ILE A 269 9.70 -21.57 22.83
CA ILE A 269 9.52 -23.00 22.62
C ILE A 269 10.88 -23.63 22.37
N ASN A 270 11.23 -24.68 23.11
CA ASN A 270 12.46 -25.46 22.93
C ASN A 270 12.12 -26.92 22.66
N THR A 271 12.64 -27.46 21.56
CA THR A 271 12.51 -28.87 21.20
C THR A 271 13.71 -29.67 21.72
N LYS A 272 13.53 -30.99 21.84
CA LYS A 272 14.61 -31.93 22.17
C LYS A 272 15.69 -31.99 21.08
#